data_AF-R4S263-F1
#
_entry.id   AF-R4S263-F1
#
_cell.length_a   1.000
_cell.length_b   1.000
_cell.length_c   1.000
_cell.angle_alpha   90.00
_cell.angle_beta   90.00
_cell.angle_gamma   90.00
#
_symmetry.space_group_name_H-M   'P 1'
#
loop_
_entity.id
_entity.type
_entity.pdbx_description
1 polymer ?
#
loop_
_entity_poly.entity_id
_entity_poly.type
_entity_poly.pdbx_seq_one_letter_code
_entity_poly.pdbx_strand_id
1 'polypeptide(L)'
;MLLIIIFNFVPCINANSSFFNSQNKTKIKLADYETLKQEWLATQPKMKRYDIPVLSKESIHEILKYFNIETSTYGLNKKPTYNSYANNSLIWYFKNPPAGLICVFFKARQNPFKEQYPQACDKYTLDDFLKYEIAIEEAFVFWDANKQPTQTNVNITFVKQNIYASDNKEKAINEYLIKNKIIKEPKLTKLGCYNATPTTGLVVPLPSINYTTYEKDNEIKNWLLQAQKEYNHKTSSKEIQFPRFWNDKPFTYKIVPKIDFYKTGFRESGSGYRAYSEMIERNTIQGESIQKAPGKYYCTPSIDMHKIRYDTYGVGLVFSEPVSELEPPQQQQIEAIYFDDGIRFFPESSQTYTIKDLLKLSNGAKNIYLFSFTTKKRIKEIKLPDAIDPYQAIRDWKRENNLYTFPPLVQEDDYVERSENRDAGFEITSPAYKKISIPYLIKLVKHTFETTDCCYYLVCKNDTLQLQLAKQYRDAYAEWFKQCYIKAGGSYSAGEIRDKFGRSSRDIYNEEGKECRYYYVTNTFIDDWFVNGSYCSGSNNTFNNFYDTTPPPKKPQELNIN
;
A
#
# COMPACT_ATOMS: atom_id res chain seq x y z
N MET A 1 27.92 -76.52 -67.00
CA MET A 1 26.64 -75.89 -66.60
C MET A 1 26.72 -75.70 -65.09
N LEU A 2 26.99 -74.52 -64.51
CA LEU A 2 26.55 -73.15 -64.84
C LEU A 2 25.01 -73.09 -64.69
N LEU A 3 24.39 -72.34 -63.77
CA LEU A 3 24.82 -71.26 -62.85
C LEU A 3 24.93 -71.73 -61.36
N ILE A 4 25.62 -71.12 -60.37
CA ILE A 4 26.43 -69.87 -60.18
C ILE A 4 25.59 -68.57 -59.91
N ILE A 5 25.51 -67.98 -58.70
CA ILE A 5 26.19 -68.24 -57.42
C ILE A 5 25.38 -67.78 -56.16
N ILE A 6 26.01 -67.81 -54.98
CA ILE A 6 25.56 -67.55 -53.59
C ILE A 6 25.85 -66.08 -53.14
N PHE A 7 25.46 -65.70 -51.90
CA PHE A 7 25.89 -64.57 -51.02
C PHE A 7 24.93 -63.36 -50.96
N ASN A 8 24.64 -62.67 -49.83
CA ASN A 8 24.96 -62.80 -48.39
C ASN A 8 23.95 -61.93 -47.55
N PHE A 9 23.87 -61.86 -46.20
CA PHE A 9 24.60 -62.47 -45.07
C PHE A 9 23.67 -62.63 -43.81
N VAL A 10 23.82 -63.76 -43.10
CA VAL A 10 23.96 -64.03 -41.63
C VAL A 10 23.96 -62.80 -40.65
N PRO A 11 23.48 -62.87 -39.37
CA PRO A 11 23.39 -64.07 -38.51
C PRO A 11 22.06 -64.39 -37.77
N CYS A 12 22.07 -65.62 -37.23
CA CYS A 12 21.15 -66.11 -36.21
C CYS A 12 21.19 -65.27 -34.91
N ILE A 13 20.05 -65.14 -34.24
CA ILE A 13 20.02 -64.95 -32.78
C ILE A 13 19.56 -66.27 -32.16
N ASN A 14 20.51 -67.00 -31.57
CA ASN A 14 20.22 -68.14 -30.73
C ASN A 14 19.85 -67.61 -29.35
N ALA A 15 18.56 -67.61 -29.01
CA ALA A 15 18.07 -67.25 -27.68
C ALA A 15 17.34 -68.46 -27.08
N ASN A 16 18.10 -69.36 -26.45
CA ASN A 16 17.57 -70.23 -25.41
C ASN A 16 16.93 -69.33 -24.34
N SER A 17 15.60 -69.25 -24.32
CA SER A 17 14.87 -68.60 -23.24
C SER A 17 13.63 -69.41 -22.90
N SER A 18 13.53 -69.82 -21.64
CA SER A 18 12.51 -70.71 -21.08
C SER A 18 11.16 -70.02 -20.83
N PHE A 19 10.79 -69.05 -21.68
CA PHE A 19 9.73 -68.07 -21.39
C PHE A 19 8.34 -68.39 -21.99
N PHE A 20 8.22 -69.37 -22.88
CA PHE A 20 6.94 -69.70 -23.55
C PHE A 20 6.23 -70.93 -22.95
N ASN A 21 6.05 -70.95 -21.63
CA ASN A 21 5.17 -71.93 -20.99
C ASN A 21 4.44 -71.39 -19.74
N SER A 22 3.81 -70.21 -19.88
CA SER A 22 2.75 -69.77 -18.96
C SER A 22 1.37 -70.04 -19.57
N GLN A 23 0.83 -71.24 -19.33
CA GLN A 23 -0.60 -71.49 -19.56
C GLN A 23 -1.42 -70.73 -18.51
N ASN A 24 -1.75 -69.47 -18.79
CA ASN A 24 -2.76 -68.75 -18.03
C ASN A 24 -4.11 -69.46 -18.21
N LYS A 25 -4.56 -70.18 -17.16
CA LYS A 25 -5.95 -70.67 -17.04
C LYS A 25 -6.90 -69.50 -16.76
N THR A 26 -7.08 -68.61 -17.72
CA THR A 26 -8.19 -67.66 -17.73
C THR A 26 -9.49 -68.47 -17.86
N LYS A 27 -10.29 -68.52 -16.79
CA LYS A 27 -11.65 -69.04 -16.87
C LYS A 27 -12.44 -68.14 -17.82
N ILE A 28 -12.74 -68.64 -19.02
CA ILE A 28 -13.68 -67.98 -19.93
C ILE A 28 -15.06 -68.04 -19.26
N LYS A 29 -15.49 -66.92 -18.69
CA LYS A 29 -16.82 -66.78 -18.11
C LYS A 29 -17.81 -66.43 -19.21
N LEU A 30 -18.61 -67.42 -19.61
CA LEU A 30 -19.80 -67.18 -20.41
C LEU A 30 -20.87 -66.60 -19.47
N ALA A 31 -21.20 -65.33 -19.67
CA ALA A 31 -22.28 -64.63 -19.00
C ALA A 31 -23.03 -63.80 -20.04
N ASP A 32 -24.32 -63.55 -19.81
CA ASP A 32 -25.11 -62.69 -20.67
C ASP A 32 -24.67 -61.22 -20.53
N TYR A 33 -25.13 -60.40 -21.48
CA TYR A 33 -24.77 -58.99 -21.59
C TYR A 33 -25.14 -58.17 -20.35
N GLU A 34 -26.32 -58.40 -19.75
CA GLU A 34 -26.76 -57.64 -18.58
C GLU A 34 -26.02 -58.07 -17.30
N THR A 35 -25.72 -59.36 -17.12
CA THR A 35 -24.86 -59.84 -16.03
C THR A 35 -23.46 -59.21 -16.10
N LEU A 36 -22.81 -59.22 -17.28
CA LEU A 36 -21.49 -58.59 -17.47
C LEU A 36 -21.52 -57.08 -17.20
N LYS A 37 -22.61 -56.42 -17.59
CA LYS A 37 -22.86 -55.00 -17.39
C LYS A 37 -23.01 -54.61 -15.92
N GLN A 38 -23.79 -55.37 -15.15
CA GLN A 38 -23.94 -55.14 -13.71
C GLN A 38 -22.65 -55.43 -12.95
N GLU A 39 -21.94 -56.50 -13.30
CA GLU A 39 -20.63 -56.82 -12.69
C GLU A 39 -19.60 -55.73 -12.99
N TRP A 40 -19.53 -55.23 -14.23
CA TRP A 40 -18.65 -54.11 -14.55
C TRP A 40 -19.04 -52.86 -13.75
N LEU A 41 -20.32 -52.46 -13.75
CA LEU A 41 -20.78 -51.27 -13.02
C LEU A 41 -20.50 -51.36 -11.52
N ALA A 42 -20.59 -52.55 -10.91
CA ALA A 42 -20.23 -52.78 -9.50
C ALA A 42 -18.74 -52.56 -9.18
N THR A 43 -17.84 -52.65 -10.18
CA THR A 43 -16.41 -52.29 -10.02
C THR A 43 -16.13 -50.80 -10.16
N GLN A 44 -17.10 -50.01 -10.64
CA GLN A 44 -16.89 -48.60 -10.96
C GLN A 44 -17.28 -47.67 -9.78
N PRO A 45 -16.67 -46.47 -9.68
CA PRO A 45 -17.16 -45.45 -8.77
C PRO A 45 -18.61 -45.07 -9.08
N LYS A 46 -19.45 -45.01 -8.03
CA LYS A 46 -20.85 -44.58 -8.15
C LYS A 46 -20.96 -43.20 -8.79
N MET A 47 -22.01 -43.02 -9.61
CA MET A 47 -22.30 -41.74 -10.26
C MET A 47 -22.45 -40.63 -9.21
N LYS A 48 -21.79 -39.50 -9.43
CA LYS A 48 -21.91 -38.33 -8.55
C LYS A 48 -22.94 -37.35 -9.10
N ARG A 49 -23.79 -36.82 -8.23
CA ARG A 49 -24.76 -35.75 -8.56
C ARG A 49 -24.45 -34.49 -7.75
N TYR A 50 -24.39 -33.36 -8.44
CA TYR A 50 -24.11 -32.05 -7.87
C TYR A 50 -25.29 -31.13 -8.13
N ASP A 51 -26.03 -30.75 -7.09
CA ASP A 51 -27.13 -29.79 -7.19
C ASP A 51 -26.62 -28.39 -6.83
N ILE A 52 -26.67 -27.48 -7.80
CA ILE A 52 -25.97 -26.19 -7.78
C ILE A 52 -26.97 -25.04 -7.96
N PRO A 53 -27.33 -24.30 -6.89
CA PRO A 53 -28.13 -23.08 -7.02
C PRO A 53 -27.30 -21.94 -7.61
N VAL A 54 -27.86 -21.22 -8.59
CA VAL A 54 -27.25 -20.02 -9.21
C VAL A 54 -28.24 -18.86 -9.27
N LEU A 55 -27.74 -17.64 -9.06
CA LEU A 55 -28.54 -16.41 -9.17
C LEU A 55 -28.64 -15.87 -10.60
N SER A 56 -27.73 -16.28 -11.48
CA SER A 56 -27.65 -15.89 -12.89
C SER A 56 -27.19 -17.08 -13.74
N LYS A 57 -27.66 -17.16 -14.99
CA LYS A 57 -27.34 -18.28 -15.91
C LYS A 57 -25.92 -18.17 -16.46
N GLU A 58 -25.41 -16.96 -16.54
CA GLU A 58 -24.07 -16.60 -17.00
C GLU A 58 -23.00 -17.23 -16.09
N SER A 59 -23.30 -17.37 -14.80
CA SER A 59 -22.42 -18.02 -13.81
C SER A 59 -22.16 -19.51 -14.09
N ILE A 60 -23.04 -20.19 -14.85
CA ILE A 60 -22.96 -21.64 -15.11
C ILE A 60 -21.70 -21.99 -15.92
N HIS A 61 -21.30 -21.13 -16.87
CA HIS A 61 -20.11 -21.36 -17.69
C HIS A 61 -18.83 -21.33 -16.83
N GLU A 62 -18.66 -20.31 -15.98
CA GLU A 62 -17.47 -20.20 -15.11
C GLU A 62 -17.42 -21.33 -14.08
N ILE A 63 -18.57 -21.79 -13.57
CA ILE A 63 -18.66 -22.97 -12.70
C ILE A 63 -18.19 -24.23 -13.42
N LEU A 64 -18.66 -24.50 -14.63
CA LEU A 64 -18.26 -25.71 -15.38
C LEU A 64 -16.78 -25.65 -15.81
N LYS A 65 -16.28 -24.48 -16.18
CA LYS A 65 -14.87 -24.23 -16.51
C LYS A 65 -13.92 -24.57 -15.35
N TYR A 66 -14.32 -24.34 -14.10
CA TYR A 66 -13.55 -24.78 -12.91
C TYR A 66 -13.37 -26.32 -12.86
N PHE A 67 -14.32 -27.09 -13.39
CA PHE A 67 -14.22 -28.55 -13.53
C PHE A 67 -13.52 -29.00 -14.83
N ASN A 68 -12.82 -28.08 -15.51
CA ASN A 68 -12.24 -28.26 -16.85
C ASN A 68 -13.28 -28.65 -17.92
N ILE A 69 -14.52 -28.16 -17.79
CA ILE A 69 -15.62 -28.39 -18.74
C ILE A 69 -15.88 -27.10 -19.53
N GLU A 70 -15.39 -27.04 -20.77
CA GLU A 70 -15.70 -25.95 -21.69
C GLU A 70 -17.06 -26.15 -22.36
N THR A 71 -18.06 -25.36 -21.98
CA THR A 71 -19.41 -25.34 -22.59
C THR A 71 -19.75 -23.96 -23.13
N SER A 72 -20.69 -23.87 -24.09
CA SER A 72 -21.34 -22.59 -24.42
C SER A 72 -22.59 -22.38 -23.57
N THR A 73 -22.97 -21.12 -23.33
CA THR A 73 -24.26 -20.73 -22.71
C THR A 73 -25.44 -20.78 -23.69
N TYR A 74 -25.18 -21.19 -24.94
CA TYR A 74 -26.17 -21.25 -26.01
C TYR A 74 -27.27 -22.28 -25.68
N GLY A 75 -28.53 -21.82 -25.66
CA GLY A 75 -29.70 -22.65 -25.35
C GLY A 75 -30.33 -22.42 -23.98
N LEU A 76 -29.59 -21.88 -23.00
CA LEU A 76 -30.05 -21.68 -21.61
C LEU A 76 -31.27 -20.75 -21.45
N ASN A 77 -31.65 -20.02 -22.50
CA ASN A 77 -32.70 -18.99 -22.46
C ASN A 77 -34.13 -19.50 -22.71
N LYS A 78 -34.33 -20.76 -23.11
CA LYS A 78 -35.65 -21.26 -23.56
C LYS A 78 -36.34 -22.20 -22.54
N LYS A 79 -35.86 -23.43 -22.46
CA LYS A 79 -36.33 -24.51 -21.58
C LYS A 79 -35.12 -25.08 -20.82
N PRO A 80 -35.32 -25.85 -19.76
CA PRO A 80 -34.23 -26.55 -19.09
C PRO A 80 -33.53 -27.55 -20.01
N THR A 81 -32.21 -27.40 -20.17
CA THR A 81 -31.41 -28.15 -21.17
C THR A 81 -30.44 -29.17 -20.60
N TYR A 82 -30.00 -30.12 -21.43
CA TYR A 82 -28.86 -31.00 -21.17
C TYR A 82 -27.98 -31.21 -22.42
N ASN A 83 -26.79 -31.76 -22.22
CA ASN A 83 -25.79 -31.98 -23.25
C ASN A 83 -25.82 -33.40 -23.86
N SER A 84 -25.48 -33.52 -25.15
CA SER A 84 -25.27 -34.81 -25.82
C SER A 84 -24.15 -35.64 -25.16
N TYR A 85 -24.23 -36.97 -25.29
CA TYR A 85 -23.17 -37.87 -24.82
C TYR A 85 -21.82 -37.49 -25.44
N ALA A 86 -20.80 -37.31 -24.59
CA ALA A 86 -19.44 -36.90 -24.96
C ALA A 86 -19.33 -35.57 -25.75
N ASN A 87 -20.32 -34.68 -25.65
CA ASN A 87 -20.31 -33.34 -26.24
C ASN A 87 -20.73 -32.33 -25.16
N ASN A 88 -20.13 -31.14 -25.16
CA ASN A 88 -20.37 -30.14 -24.11
C ASN A 88 -21.54 -29.19 -24.41
N SER A 89 -22.24 -29.34 -25.54
CA SER A 89 -23.28 -28.40 -25.99
C SER A 89 -24.64 -28.66 -25.34
N LEU A 90 -25.18 -27.70 -24.57
CA LEU A 90 -26.44 -27.79 -23.81
C LEU A 90 -27.69 -27.52 -24.68
N ILE A 91 -27.99 -28.41 -25.62
CA ILE A 91 -28.99 -28.19 -26.69
C ILE A 91 -30.31 -28.96 -26.57
N TRP A 92 -30.38 -30.01 -25.75
CA TRP A 92 -31.56 -30.89 -25.66
C TRP A 92 -32.46 -30.52 -24.49
N TYR A 93 -33.78 -30.61 -24.64
CA TYR A 93 -34.74 -30.21 -23.58
C TYR A 93 -35.27 -31.39 -22.77
N PHE A 94 -35.40 -31.21 -21.45
CA PHE A 94 -36.05 -32.19 -20.57
C PHE A 94 -37.57 -32.25 -20.75
N LYS A 95 -38.15 -33.45 -20.61
CA LYS A 95 -39.58 -33.64 -20.38
C LYS A 95 -39.94 -33.21 -18.96
N ASN A 96 -41.04 -32.45 -18.82
CA ASN A 96 -41.62 -32.04 -17.54
C ASN A 96 -40.58 -31.67 -16.47
N PRO A 97 -39.69 -30.70 -16.75
CA PRO A 97 -38.57 -30.39 -15.87
C PRO A 97 -39.07 -29.88 -14.51
N PRO A 98 -38.42 -30.28 -13.40
CA PRO A 98 -38.73 -29.76 -12.07
C PRO A 98 -38.68 -28.23 -12.00
N ALA A 99 -39.53 -27.66 -11.13
CA ALA A 99 -39.60 -26.21 -10.94
C ALA A 99 -38.23 -25.65 -10.52
N GLY A 100 -37.79 -24.60 -11.21
CA GLY A 100 -36.49 -23.97 -10.97
C GLY A 100 -35.28 -24.65 -11.63
N LEU A 101 -35.41 -25.79 -12.32
CA LEU A 101 -34.29 -26.36 -13.07
C LEU A 101 -33.87 -25.40 -14.21
N ILE A 102 -32.57 -25.18 -14.40
CA ILE A 102 -32.00 -24.37 -15.50
C ILE A 102 -31.36 -25.27 -16.55
N CYS A 103 -30.45 -26.15 -16.17
CA CYS A 103 -29.83 -27.12 -17.07
C CYS A 103 -29.15 -28.24 -16.27
N VAL A 104 -28.72 -29.29 -16.97
CA VAL A 104 -27.89 -30.35 -16.41
C VAL A 104 -26.75 -30.69 -17.36
N PHE A 105 -25.52 -30.68 -16.86
CA PHE A 105 -24.37 -31.22 -17.59
C PHE A 105 -24.08 -32.65 -17.12
N PHE A 106 -24.13 -33.61 -18.03
CA PHE A 106 -23.73 -34.99 -17.81
C PHE A 106 -22.33 -35.22 -18.37
N LYS A 107 -21.40 -35.56 -17.48
CA LYS A 107 -20.05 -36.02 -17.85
C LYS A 107 -20.15 -37.50 -18.23
N ALA A 108 -19.81 -37.81 -19.48
CA ALA A 108 -19.94 -39.15 -20.03
C ALA A 108 -18.93 -40.15 -19.42
N ARG A 109 -19.42 -41.31 -18.98
CA ARG A 109 -18.58 -42.43 -18.52
C ARG A 109 -18.23 -43.33 -19.69
N GLN A 110 -16.94 -43.43 -20.00
CA GLN A 110 -16.45 -44.43 -20.95
C GLN A 110 -16.72 -45.84 -20.43
N ASN A 111 -17.42 -46.65 -21.21
CA ASN A 111 -17.84 -47.99 -20.86
C ASN A 111 -17.59 -48.97 -22.03
N PRO A 112 -17.23 -50.24 -21.77
CA PRO A 112 -16.87 -51.20 -22.82
C PRO A 112 -18.07 -51.63 -23.68
N PHE A 113 -19.29 -51.38 -23.19
CA PHE A 113 -20.56 -51.75 -23.83
C PHE A 113 -21.02 -50.77 -24.89
N LYS A 114 -20.35 -49.60 -25.02
CA LYS A 114 -20.71 -48.47 -25.89
C LYS A 114 -22.12 -47.90 -25.61
N GLU A 115 -22.65 -48.11 -24.41
CA GLU A 115 -23.92 -47.53 -24.01
C GLU A 115 -23.81 -46.02 -23.83
N GLN A 116 -24.84 -45.31 -24.25
CA GLN A 116 -24.96 -43.86 -24.16
C GLN A 116 -26.33 -43.52 -23.55
N TYR A 117 -26.40 -42.42 -22.80
CA TYR A 117 -27.69 -41.88 -22.40
C TYR A 117 -28.41 -41.28 -23.63
N PRO A 118 -29.75 -41.32 -23.67
CA PRO A 118 -30.51 -41.00 -24.87
C PRO A 118 -30.54 -39.49 -25.18
N GLN A 119 -30.71 -39.14 -26.46
CA GLN A 119 -30.71 -37.75 -26.93
C GLN A 119 -32.02 -37.47 -27.67
N ALA A 120 -32.97 -36.82 -26.97
CA ALA A 120 -34.25 -36.39 -27.55
C ALA A 120 -34.88 -35.28 -26.71
N CYS A 121 -35.36 -34.22 -27.36
CA CYS A 121 -36.12 -33.15 -26.72
C CYS A 121 -37.46 -33.65 -26.16
N ASP A 122 -37.83 -33.15 -24.98
CA ASP A 122 -39.14 -33.32 -24.34
C ASP A 122 -39.58 -34.79 -24.12
N LYS A 123 -38.66 -35.76 -24.22
CA LYS A 123 -38.94 -37.21 -24.08
C LYS A 123 -38.59 -37.80 -22.72
N TYR A 124 -37.48 -37.37 -22.11
CA TYR A 124 -36.91 -37.95 -20.89
C TYR A 124 -36.88 -36.92 -19.74
N THR A 125 -37.21 -37.37 -18.52
CA THR A 125 -37.13 -36.56 -17.30
C THR A 125 -35.71 -36.61 -16.70
N LEU A 126 -35.39 -35.75 -15.74
CA LEU A 126 -34.11 -35.82 -15.02
C LEU A 126 -33.92 -37.18 -14.34
N ASP A 127 -34.96 -37.72 -13.70
CA ASP A 127 -34.90 -39.01 -13.01
C ASP A 127 -34.73 -40.19 -13.98
N ASP A 128 -35.12 -40.04 -15.26
CA ASP A 128 -34.82 -41.04 -16.29
C ASP A 128 -33.33 -41.05 -16.64
N PHE A 129 -32.71 -39.88 -16.75
CA PHE A 129 -31.26 -39.78 -16.99
C PHE A 129 -30.42 -40.32 -15.84
N LEU A 130 -30.81 -40.04 -14.59
CA LEU A 130 -30.06 -40.46 -13.41
C LEU A 130 -30.02 -42.00 -13.21
N LYS A 131 -30.83 -42.77 -13.95
CA LYS A 131 -30.76 -44.23 -14.01
C LYS A 131 -29.61 -44.75 -14.91
N TYR A 132 -29.05 -43.92 -15.79
CA TYR A 132 -27.97 -44.29 -16.72
C TYR A 132 -26.57 -44.20 -16.07
N GLU A 133 -26.38 -44.74 -14.86
CA GLU A 133 -25.08 -44.74 -14.15
C GLU A 133 -23.92 -45.34 -14.99
N ILE A 134 -24.23 -46.27 -15.91
CA ILE A 134 -23.28 -46.86 -16.85
C ILE A 134 -22.67 -45.86 -17.85
N ALA A 135 -23.45 -44.85 -18.25
CA ALA A 135 -23.06 -43.86 -19.26
C ALA A 135 -22.74 -42.49 -18.65
N ILE A 136 -23.00 -42.29 -17.35
CA ILE A 136 -22.81 -41.02 -16.64
C ILE A 136 -21.84 -41.23 -15.47
N GLU A 137 -20.77 -40.45 -15.45
CA GLU A 137 -19.81 -40.39 -14.36
C GLU A 137 -20.28 -39.38 -13.31
N GLU A 138 -20.62 -38.17 -13.79
CA GLU A 138 -20.99 -37.02 -12.96
C GLU A 138 -22.14 -36.24 -13.60
N ALA A 139 -23.07 -35.74 -12.79
CA ALA A 139 -24.22 -34.93 -13.21
C ALA A 139 -24.24 -33.59 -12.45
N PHE A 140 -24.00 -32.48 -13.15
CA PHE A 140 -24.04 -31.12 -12.61
C PHE A 140 -25.40 -30.50 -12.92
N VAL A 141 -26.28 -30.43 -11.91
CA VAL A 141 -27.68 -29.99 -12.00
C VAL A 141 -27.80 -28.55 -11.51
N PHE A 142 -28.10 -27.61 -12.41
CA PHE A 142 -28.16 -26.18 -12.10
C PHE A 142 -29.58 -25.70 -11.84
N TRP A 143 -29.77 -24.99 -10.72
CA TRP A 143 -31.07 -24.52 -10.23
C TRP A 143 -31.13 -23.00 -10.13
N ASP A 144 -32.28 -22.41 -10.45
CA ASP A 144 -32.58 -20.99 -10.27
C ASP A 144 -32.82 -20.70 -8.79
N ALA A 145 -31.82 -20.09 -8.14
CA ALA A 145 -31.85 -19.78 -6.71
C ALA A 145 -32.95 -18.77 -6.34
N ASN A 146 -33.52 -18.03 -7.30
CA ASN A 146 -34.66 -17.13 -7.06
C ASN A 146 -36.01 -17.85 -7.09
N LYS A 147 -36.05 -19.12 -7.52
CA LYS A 147 -37.26 -19.97 -7.55
C LYS A 147 -37.28 -21.08 -6.50
N GLN A 148 -36.18 -21.26 -5.76
CA GLN A 148 -36.14 -22.16 -4.61
C GLN A 148 -36.68 -21.46 -3.34
N PRO A 149 -37.32 -22.20 -2.42
CA PRO A 149 -37.77 -21.64 -1.14
C PRO A 149 -36.57 -21.17 -0.31
N THR A 150 -36.60 -19.91 0.13
CA THR A 150 -35.54 -19.33 0.97
C THR A 150 -35.41 -20.10 2.28
N GLN A 151 -34.20 -20.53 2.64
CA GLN A 151 -33.96 -21.17 3.93
C GLN A 151 -34.10 -20.14 5.06
N THR A 152 -35.11 -20.32 5.91
CA THR A 152 -35.50 -19.36 6.97
C THR A 152 -34.69 -19.49 8.27
N ASN A 153 -33.91 -20.55 8.44
CA ASN A 153 -33.24 -20.91 9.69
C ASN A 153 -31.70 -20.82 9.59
N VAL A 154 -31.18 -19.78 8.93
CA VAL A 154 -29.74 -19.53 8.76
C VAL A 154 -29.30 -18.40 9.70
N ASN A 155 -28.36 -18.69 10.58
CA ASN A 155 -27.78 -17.69 11.49
C ASN A 155 -26.59 -16.99 10.80
N ILE A 156 -26.59 -15.65 10.75
CA ILE A 156 -25.51 -14.85 10.15
C ILE A 156 -24.81 -14.05 11.24
N THR A 157 -23.52 -14.31 11.44
CA THR A 157 -22.67 -13.61 12.40
C THR A 157 -21.66 -12.72 11.68
N PHE A 158 -21.55 -11.46 12.10
CA PHE A 158 -20.55 -10.52 11.60
C PHE A 158 -19.33 -10.51 12.52
N VAL A 159 -18.14 -10.61 11.93
CA VAL A 159 -16.86 -10.71 12.64
C VAL A 159 -15.90 -9.64 12.15
N LYS A 160 -15.57 -8.67 13.00
CA LYS A 160 -14.56 -7.66 12.73
C LYS A 160 -13.24 -8.05 13.38
N GLN A 161 -12.16 -8.15 12.60
CA GLN A 161 -10.83 -8.47 13.11
C GLN A 161 -9.85 -7.33 12.84
N ASN A 162 -8.98 -7.02 13.82
CA ASN A 162 -7.83 -6.16 13.60
C ASN A 162 -6.63 -7.06 13.29
N ILE A 163 -5.94 -6.82 12.17
CA ILE A 163 -4.75 -7.57 11.75
C ILE A 163 -3.67 -6.60 11.30
N TYR A 164 -2.41 -7.02 11.26
CA TYR A 164 -1.39 -6.26 10.54
C TYR A 164 -1.47 -6.54 9.04
N ALA A 165 -1.04 -5.58 8.22
CA ALA A 165 -1.05 -5.71 6.76
C ALA A 165 -0.12 -6.83 6.22
N SER A 166 0.84 -7.30 7.02
CA SER A 166 1.67 -8.48 6.76
C SER A 166 1.11 -9.80 7.31
N ASP A 167 -0.01 -9.78 8.05
CA ASP A 167 -0.59 -11.00 8.61
C ASP A 167 -1.46 -11.72 7.56
N ASN A 168 -1.38 -13.05 7.53
CA ASN A 168 -2.21 -13.86 6.65
C ASN A 168 -3.67 -13.87 7.14
N LYS A 169 -4.59 -13.31 6.34
CA LYS A 169 -6.02 -13.24 6.63
C LYS A 169 -6.65 -14.63 6.88
N GLU A 170 -6.24 -15.67 6.14
CA GLU A 170 -6.74 -17.04 6.33
C GLU A 170 -6.35 -17.60 7.69
N LYS A 171 -5.14 -17.31 8.15
CA LYS A 171 -4.66 -17.69 9.49
C LYS A 171 -5.50 -16.99 10.57
N ALA A 172 -5.74 -15.69 10.42
CA ALA A 172 -6.57 -14.92 11.36
C ALA A 172 -8.03 -15.40 11.41
N ILE A 173 -8.62 -15.82 10.29
CA ILE A 173 -9.97 -16.43 10.27
C ILE A 173 -9.95 -17.77 11.01
N ASN A 174 -8.98 -18.65 10.71
CA ASN A 174 -8.87 -19.95 11.37
C ASN A 174 -8.65 -19.84 12.88
N GLU A 175 -7.77 -18.95 13.33
CA GLU A 175 -7.55 -18.68 14.75
C GLU A 175 -8.83 -18.19 15.44
N TYR A 176 -9.61 -17.30 14.80
CA TYR A 176 -10.92 -16.90 15.32
C TYR A 176 -11.89 -18.08 15.41
N LEU A 177 -12.03 -18.88 14.34
CA LEU A 177 -12.99 -19.99 14.29
C LEU A 177 -12.65 -21.09 15.32
N ILE A 178 -11.36 -21.42 15.50
CA ILE A 178 -10.89 -22.39 16.50
C ILE A 178 -11.10 -21.83 17.92
N LYS A 179 -10.71 -20.57 18.18
CA LYS A 179 -10.85 -19.93 19.50
C LYS A 179 -12.31 -19.89 19.97
N ASN A 180 -13.25 -19.66 19.05
CA ASN A 180 -14.69 -19.65 19.34
C ASN A 180 -15.34 -21.05 19.27
N LYS A 181 -14.55 -22.12 19.12
CA LYS A 181 -15.00 -23.53 19.04
C LYS A 181 -15.97 -23.81 17.88
N ILE A 182 -15.90 -23.02 16.81
CA ILE A 182 -16.70 -23.18 15.59
C ILE A 182 -16.14 -24.32 14.73
N ILE A 183 -14.81 -24.45 14.68
CA ILE A 183 -14.09 -25.55 14.04
C ILE A 183 -13.08 -26.17 15.02
N LYS A 184 -12.71 -27.44 14.80
CA LYS A 184 -11.69 -28.15 15.59
C LYS A 184 -10.29 -28.06 14.98
N GLU A 185 -10.22 -27.95 13.65
CA GLU A 185 -8.99 -27.97 12.86
C GLU A 185 -9.04 -26.84 11.81
N PRO A 186 -7.89 -26.30 11.38
CA PRO A 186 -7.85 -25.26 10.36
C PRO A 186 -8.53 -25.69 9.05
N LYS A 187 -9.37 -24.80 8.51
CA LYS A 187 -9.99 -24.93 7.20
C LYS A 187 -9.15 -24.16 6.18
N LEU A 188 -8.79 -24.82 5.09
CA LEU A 188 -8.10 -24.17 3.97
C LEU A 188 -9.02 -23.18 3.26
N THR A 189 -8.45 -22.11 2.71
CA THR A 189 -9.14 -21.31 1.68
C THR A 189 -9.46 -22.21 0.49
N LYS A 190 -10.74 -22.37 0.19
CA LYS A 190 -11.21 -23.07 -1.01
C LYS A 190 -11.69 -22.00 -2.00
N LEU A 191 -11.22 -22.06 -3.25
CA LEU A 191 -11.52 -21.07 -4.28
C LEU A 191 -12.98 -21.17 -4.75
N GLY A 192 -13.84 -20.43 -4.05
CA GLY A 192 -15.26 -20.35 -4.37
C GLY A 192 -16.05 -21.50 -3.79
N CYS A 193 -16.90 -21.21 -2.80
CA CYS A 193 -17.60 -22.22 -2.01
C CYS A 193 -19.05 -21.86 -1.76
N TYR A 194 -19.94 -22.78 -2.12
CA TYR A 194 -21.16 -23.07 -1.37
C TYR A 194 -20.85 -24.15 -0.32
N ASN A 195 -21.78 -24.34 0.63
CA ASN A 195 -21.79 -25.54 1.45
C ASN A 195 -21.77 -26.79 0.55
N ALA A 196 -20.98 -27.79 0.93
CA ALA A 196 -21.00 -29.08 0.25
C ALA A 196 -22.41 -29.67 0.23
N THR A 197 -22.86 -30.14 -0.92
CA THR A 197 -24.07 -30.97 -1.01
C THR A 197 -23.89 -32.19 -0.09
N PRO A 198 -24.88 -32.52 0.79
CA PRO A 198 -24.74 -33.61 1.77
C PRO A 198 -24.40 -34.99 1.16
N THR A 199 -24.65 -35.16 -0.13
CA THR A 199 -24.50 -36.40 -0.90
C THR A 199 -23.17 -36.52 -1.65
N THR A 200 -22.47 -35.41 -1.95
CA THR A 200 -21.32 -35.46 -2.86
C THR A 200 -20.09 -34.64 -2.45
N GLY A 201 -20.15 -33.87 -1.36
CA GLY A 201 -18.95 -33.26 -0.78
C GLY A 201 -18.30 -32.16 -1.64
N LEU A 202 -18.98 -31.72 -2.70
CA LEU A 202 -18.37 -30.86 -3.72
C LEU A 202 -18.51 -29.38 -3.38
N VAL A 203 -17.44 -28.65 -3.69
CA VAL A 203 -17.32 -27.22 -3.44
C VAL A 203 -17.27 -26.49 -4.78
N VAL A 204 -18.15 -25.50 -4.94
CA VAL A 204 -18.45 -24.83 -6.22
C VAL A 204 -18.31 -23.32 -6.06
N PRO A 205 -17.75 -22.59 -7.04
CA PRO A 205 -17.62 -21.15 -6.94
C PRO A 205 -18.95 -20.40 -6.84
N LEU A 206 -19.14 -19.75 -5.68
CA LEU A 206 -19.80 -18.45 -5.61
C LEU A 206 -19.20 -17.53 -6.69
N PRO A 207 -20.01 -16.73 -7.40
CA PRO A 207 -19.47 -15.76 -8.34
C PRO A 207 -18.63 -14.69 -7.62
N SER A 208 -17.76 -14.03 -8.37
CA SER A 208 -16.77 -13.05 -7.91
C SER A 208 -17.40 -11.71 -7.54
N ILE A 209 -17.99 -11.58 -6.35
CA ILE A 209 -18.86 -10.43 -6.04
C ILE A 209 -18.78 -9.95 -4.58
N ASN A 210 -18.86 -8.63 -4.38
CA ASN A 210 -18.89 -7.96 -3.08
C ASN A 210 -20.30 -7.96 -2.46
N TYR A 211 -20.41 -8.21 -1.14
CA TYR A 211 -21.68 -8.09 -0.43
C TYR A 211 -21.80 -6.75 0.29
N THR A 212 -22.88 -6.01 0.02
CA THR A 212 -23.19 -4.71 0.64
C THR A 212 -24.50 -4.75 1.42
N THR A 213 -24.59 -3.91 2.46
CA THR A 213 -25.87 -3.59 3.11
C THR A 213 -26.62 -2.56 2.26
N TYR A 214 -27.92 -2.80 2.05
CA TYR A 214 -28.74 -2.32 0.91
C TYR A 214 -29.02 -0.79 0.82
N GLU A 215 -28.31 0.08 1.53
CA GLU A 215 -28.69 1.50 1.68
C GLU A 215 -27.93 2.47 0.75
N LYS A 216 -26.77 2.09 0.19
CA LYS A 216 -25.78 3.09 -0.27
C LYS A 216 -25.85 3.54 -1.75
N ASP A 217 -26.56 2.85 -2.65
CA ASP A 217 -26.50 3.20 -4.09
C ASP A 217 -27.23 4.52 -4.43
N ASN A 218 -28.33 4.83 -3.73
CA ASN A 218 -28.98 6.14 -3.84
C ASN A 218 -28.19 7.25 -3.12
N GLU A 219 -27.47 6.92 -2.04
CA GLU A 219 -26.58 7.86 -1.37
C GLU A 219 -25.39 8.25 -2.25
N ILE A 220 -24.75 7.31 -2.95
CA ILE A 220 -23.58 7.61 -3.82
C ILE A 220 -23.98 8.55 -4.97
N LYS A 221 -25.16 8.38 -5.56
CA LYS A 221 -25.69 9.31 -6.58
C LYS A 221 -26.01 10.69 -5.98
N ASN A 222 -26.58 10.75 -4.78
CA ASN A 222 -26.80 12.02 -4.08
C ASN A 222 -25.50 12.70 -3.65
N TRP A 223 -24.48 11.93 -3.27
CA TRP A 223 -23.16 12.39 -2.84
C TRP A 223 -22.39 13.05 -4.00
N LEU A 224 -22.37 12.42 -5.18
CA LEU A 224 -21.86 13.05 -6.41
C LEU A 224 -22.62 14.34 -6.76
N LEU A 225 -23.92 14.43 -6.45
CA LEU A 225 -24.76 15.62 -6.64
C LEU A 225 -24.61 16.70 -5.54
N GLN A 226 -23.97 16.36 -4.41
CA GLN A 226 -23.71 17.25 -3.27
C GLN A 226 -22.28 17.81 -3.29
N ALA A 227 -21.30 17.02 -3.76
CA ALA A 227 -19.89 17.40 -3.87
C ALA A 227 -19.58 18.60 -4.80
N GLN A 228 -20.60 19.14 -5.48
CA GLN A 228 -20.50 20.35 -6.34
C GLN A 228 -21.25 21.58 -5.79
N LYS A 229 -21.83 21.54 -4.58
CA LYS A 229 -22.74 22.60 -4.10
C LYS A 229 -22.09 23.58 -3.14
N GLU A 230 -22.21 24.87 -3.45
CA GLU A 230 -22.22 25.92 -2.43
C GLU A 230 -23.39 25.69 -1.45
N TYR A 231 -23.10 25.56 -0.16
CA TYR A 231 -24.12 25.38 0.85
C TYR A 231 -24.71 26.74 1.25
N ASN A 232 -25.94 26.99 0.82
CA ASN A 232 -26.60 28.29 0.91
C ASN A 232 -27.75 28.26 1.93
N HIS A 233 -27.48 28.73 3.15
CA HIS A 233 -28.42 28.62 4.27
C HIS A 233 -29.23 29.92 4.45
N LYS A 234 -30.43 30.00 3.86
CA LYS A 234 -31.37 31.13 4.07
C LYS A 234 -32.15 30.93 5.37
N THR A 235 -31.81 31.67 6.43
CA THR A 235 -32.47 31.56 7.74
C THR A 235 -32.45 32.89 8.50
N SER A 236 -33.43 33.08 9.38
CA SER A 236 -33.46 34.13 10.40
C SER A 236 -32.79 33.71 11.72
N SER A 237 -32.16 32.52 11.76
CA SER A 237 -31.38 32.05 12.90
C SER A 237 -30.20 32.97 13.19
N LYS A 238 -29.96 33.22 14.48
CA LYS A 238 -28.96 34.16 14.99
C LYS A 238 -27.56 33.53 15.13
N GLU A 239 -27.52 32.22 15.28
CA GLU A 239 -26.30 31.41 15.14
C GLU A 239 -26.54 30.38 14.03
N ILE A 240 -25.54 30.16 13.19
CA ILE A 240 -25.57 29.15 12.12
C ILE A 240 -24.41 28.19 12.34
N GLN A 241 -24.73 27.01 12.86
CA GLN A 241 -23.81 25.88 12.94
C GLN A 241 -24.02 25.00 11.70
N PHE A 242 -22.96 24.68 10.99
CA PHE A 242 -23.01 23.74 9.87
C PHE A 242 -22.76 22.31 10.37
N PRO A 243 -23.12 21.27 9.58
CA PRO A 243 -22.73 19.90 9.88
C PRO A 243 -21.22 19.72 10.07
N ARG A 244 -20.80 18.59 10.66
CA ARG A 244 -19.37 18.23 10.70
C ARG A 244 -18.94 17.72 9.33
N PHE A 245 -17.87 18.28 8.77
CA PHE A 245 -17.31 17.86 7.49
C PHE A 245 -16.03 17.06 7.66
N TRP A 246 -15.74 16.19 6.70
CA TRP A 246 -14.54 15.32 6.67
C TRP A 246 -13.87 15.27 5.30
N ASN A 247 -12.56 15.03 5.30
CA ASN A 247 -11.77 14.72 4.10
C ASN A 247 -10.54 13.86 4.49
N ASP A 248 -9.97 13.18 3.50
CA ASP A 248 -8.76 12.37 3.63
C ASP A 248 -7.49 13.19 3.40
N LYS A 249 -7.64 14.43 2.92
CA LYS A 249 -6.61 15.46 2.79
C LYS A 249 -6.89 16.66 3.70
N PRO A 250 -5.87 17.48 4.06
CA PRO A 250 -6.09 18.79 4.64
C PRO A 250 -6.90 19.69 3.71
N PHE A 251 -7.82 20.48 4.25
CA PHE A 251 -8.61 21.44 3.47
C PHE A 251 -8.87 22.73 4.26
N THR A 252 -9.21 23.78 3.52
CA THR A 252 -9.67 25.06 4.09
C THR A 252 -11.13 25.31 3.72
N TYR A 253 -11.81 26.11 4.53
CA TYR A 253 -13.20 26.50 4.30
C TYR A 253 -13.41 27.99 4.56
N LYS A 254 -14.42 28.57 3.88
CA LYS A 254 -14.84 29.96 4.01
C LYS A 254 -16.35 30.04 4.22
N ILE A 255 -16.78 30.71 5.28
CA ILE A 255 -18.18 31.11 5.50
C ILE A 255 -18.31 32.57 5.04
N VAL A 256 -19.03 32.80 3.95
CA VAL A 256 -19.25 34.12 3.34
C VAL A 256 -20.68 34.60 3.66
N PRO A 257 -20.86 35.72 4.37
CA PRO A 257 -22.20 36.23 4.68
C PRO A 257 -22.86 36.90 3.48
N LYS A 258 -24.15 36.64 3.27
CA LYS A 258 -24.96 37.25 2.22
C LYS A 258 -25.59 38.54 2.71
N ILE A 259 -24.77 39.58 2.83
CA ILE A 259 -25.21 40.93 3.18
C ILE A 259 -25.94 41.55 1.98
N ASP A 260 -27.00 42.30 2.21
CA ASP A 260 -27.74 43.01 1.15
C ASP A 260 -27.16 44.42 0.94
N PHE A 261 -26.55 44.67 -0.23
CA PHE A 261 -25.99 45.98 -0.58
C PHE A 261 -26.97 47.13 -0.32
N TYR A 262 -28.23 46.99 -0.75
CA TYR A 262 -29.24 48.05 -0.68
C TYR A 262 -29.68 48.35 0.76
N LYS A 263 -29.41 47.45 1.71
CA LYS A 263 -29.68 47.64 3.14
C LYS A 263 -28.48 48.12 3.95
N THR A 264 -27.28 48.20 3.36
CA THR A 264 -26.09 48.73 4.05
C THR A 264 -26.09 50.25 4.20
N GLY A 265 -26.85 50.97 3.37
CA GLY A 265 -26.79 52.43 3.26
C GLY A 265 -25.59 52.96 2.46
N PHE A 266 -24.78 52.09 1.82
CA PHE A 266 -23.74 52.53 0.90
C PHE A 266 -24.33 53.11 -0.39
N ARG A 267 -23.60 54.06 -1.01
CA ARG A 267 -23.99 54.68 -2.29
C ARG A 267 -23.58 53.79 -3.46
N GLU A 268 -24.37 53.78 -4.54
CA GLU A 268 -24.03 53.14 -5.82
C GLU A 268 -22.93 53.90 -6.57
N SER A 269 -21.73 53.91 -6.00
CA SER A 269 -20.51 54.49 -6.56
C SER A 269 -19.36 53.50 -6.41
N GLY A 270 -18.29 53.63 -7.21
CA GLY A 270 -17.12 52.76 -7.08
C GLY A 270 -16.52 52.72 -5.66
N SER A 271 -16.63 53.83 -4.91
CA SER A 271 -16.28 53.89 -3.49
C SER A 271 -17.22 53.10 -2.57
N GLY A 272 -18.53 53.10 -2.82
CA GLY A 272 -19.51 52.34 -2.03
C GLY A 272 -19.45 50.84 -2.31
N TYR A 273 -19.28 50.43 -3.57
CA TYR A 273 -19.03 49.03 -3.92
C TYR A 273 -17.73 48.51 -3.30
N ARG A 274 -16.66 49.32 -3.25
CA ARG A 274 -15.43 48.97 -2.53
C ARG A 274 -15.67 48.78 -1.03
N ALA A 275 -16.35 49.72 -0.37
CA ALA A 275 -16.67 49.62 1.06
C ALA A 275 -17.52 48.37 1.38
N TYR A 276 -18.43 48.00 0.48
CA TYR A 276 -19.23 46.79 0.57
C TYR A 276 -18.39 45.50 0.43
N SER A 277 -17.48 45.44 -0.55
CA SER A 277 -16.57 44.30 -0.71
C SER A 277 -15.65 44.13 0.51
N GLU A 278 -15.05 45.22 0.99
CA GLU A 278 -14.23 45.21 2.22
C GLU A 278 -15.05 44.75 3.45
N MET A 279 -16.35 45.05 3.50
CA MET A 279 -17.25 44.58 4.56
C MET A 279 -17.56 43.08 4.44
N ILE A 280 -17.82 42.54 3.24
CA ILE A 280 -17.99 41.08 3.05
C ILE A 280 -16.71 40.35 3.47
N GLU A 281 -15.55 40.85 3.06
CA GLU A 281 -14.25 40.27 3.39
C GLU A 281 -13.99 40.26 4.90
N ARG A 282 -14.21 41.39 5.60
CA ARG A 282 -14.06 41.50 7.06
C ARG A 282 -15.01 40.59 7.86
N ASN A 283 -16.14 40.18 7.29
CA ASN A 283 -17.10 39.29 7.94
C ASN A 283 -17.05 37.84 7.39
N THR A 284 -16.12 37.55 6.48
CA THR A 284 -15.89 36.19 5.98
C THR A 284 -15.01 35.43 6.96
N ILE A 285 -15.51 34.32 7.51
CA ILE A 285 -14.71 33.46 8.40
C ILE A 285 -13.98 32.44 7.54
N GLN A 286 -12.65 32.39 7.65
CA GLN A 286 -11.83 31.31 7.10
C GLN A 286 -11.38 30.38 8.22
N GLY A 287 -11.36 29.07 7.96
CA GLY A 287 -10.83 28.06 8.87
C GLY A 287 -10.19 26.89 8.17
N GLU A 288 -9.46 26.08 8.93
CA GLU A 288 -8.70 24.92 8.46
C GLU A 288 -9.23 23.63 9.09
N SER A 289 -8.99 22.51 8.42
CA SER A 289 -9.35 21.19 8.89
C SER A 289 -8.39 20.67 9.97
N ILE A 290 -8.93 20.14 11.06
CA ILE A 290 -8.16 19.55 12.17
C ILE A 290 -7.94 18.06 11.89
N GLN A 291 -6.72 17.56 12.04
CA GLN A 291 -6.44 16.12 11.95
C GLN A 291 -6.88 15.40 13.23
N LYS A 292 -7.76 14.40 13.10
CA LYS A 292 -8.23 13.57 14.25
C LYS A 292 -7.54 12.21 14.32
N ALA A 293 -7.10 11.70 13.17
CA ALA A 293 -6.31 10.49 13.00
C ALA A 293 -5.45 10.63 11.73
N PRO A 294 -4.40 9.82 11.54
CA PRO A 294 -3.60 9.84 10.32
C PRO A 294 -4.48 9.70 9.07
N GLY A 295 -4.36 10.64 8.14
CA GLY A 295 -5.18 10.69 6.92
C GLY A 295 -6.68 10.95 7.12
N LYS A 296 -7.11 11.52 8.27
CA LYS A 296 -8.50 11.92 8.52
C LYS A 296 -8.59 13.31 9.14
N TYR A 297 -9.10 14.26 8.35
CA TYR A 297 -9.23 15.67 8.68
C TYR A 297 -10.70 16.06 8.78
N TYR A 298 -11.05 16.97 9.70
CA TYR A 298 -12.44 17.41 9.92
C TYR A 298 -12.56 18.89 10.27
N CYS A 299 -13.76 19.44 10.11
CA CYS A 299 -14.11 20.73 10.70
C CYS A 299 -15.56 20.78 11.19
N THR A 300 -15.86 21.75 12.05
CA THR A 300 -17.21 22.09 12.51
C THR A 300 -17.42 23.59 12.34
N PRO A 301 -17.76 24.07 11.14
CA PRO A 301 -17.91 25.49 10.85
C PRO A 301 -19.10 26.08 11.62
N SER A 302 -18.93 27.25 12.22
CA SER A 302 -20.01 28.01 12.85
C SER A 302 -19.80 29.51 12.66
N ILE A 303 -20.90 30.25 12.59
CA ILE A 303 -20.89 31.71 12.56
C ILE A 303 -21.99 32.28 13.45
N ASP A 304 -21.59 33.28 14.23
CA ASP A 304 -22.45 34.07 15.10
C ASP A 304 -22.84 35.36 14.36
N MET A 305 -24.11 35.44 13.95
CA MET A 305 -24.61 36.52 13.11
C MET A 305 -24.77 37.82 13.90
N HIS A 306 -24.77 37.81 15.25
CA HIS A 306 -24.83 39.04 16.06
C HIS A 306 -23.61 39.94 15.88
N LYS A 307 -22.49 39.42 15.39
CA LYS A 307 -21.27 40.18 15.12
C LYS A 307 -21.33 40.95 13.80
N ILE A 308 -22.25 40.58 12.90
CA ILE A 308 -22.46 41.24 11.61
C ILE A 308 -23.49 42.36 11.80
N ARG A 309 -23.09 43.62 11.62
CA ARG A 309 -23.92 44.81 11.89
C ARG A 309 -25.00 45.11 10.83
N TYR A 310 -25.28 44.17 9.93
CA TYR A 310 -26.06 44.40 8.72
C TYR A 310 -27.07 43.26 8.48
N ASP A 311 -28.20 43.58 7.87
CA ASP A 311 -29.17 42.59 7.40
C ASP A 311 -28.50 41.59 6.44
N THR A 312 -28.58 40.31 6.80
CA THR A 312 -28.11 39.20 5.97
C THR A 312 -29.28 38.30 5.57
N TYR A 313 -29.26 37.78 4.34
CA TYR A 313 -30.19 36.73 3.90
C TYR A 313 -29.59 35.33 4.05
N GLY A 314 -28.72 35.16 5.04
CA GLY A 314 -28.01 33.91 5.31
C GLY A 314 -26.54 33.95 4.92
N VAL A 315 -25.98 32.76 4.69
CA VAL A 315 -24.55 32.52 4.50
C VAL A 315 -24.31 31.48 3.40
N GLY A 316 -23.18 31.60 2.71
CA GLY A 316 -22.61 30.57 1.84
C GLY A 316 -21.41 29.91 2.51
N LEU A 317 -21.31 28.58 2.47
CA LEU A 317 -20.11 27.84 2.86
C LEU A 317 -19.43 27.26 1.62
N VAL A 318 -18.13 27.52 1.51
CA VAL A 318 -17.26 27.16 0.37
C VAL A 318 -16.02 26.44 0.89
N PHE A 319 -15.58 25.40 0.21
CA PHE A 319 -14.38 24.61 0.55
C PHE A 319 -13.32 24.71 -0.56
N SER A 320 -12.05 24.58 -0.20
CA SER A 320 -10.94 24.55 -1.18
C SER A 320 -10.81 23.20 -1.91
N GLU A 321 -11.34 22.13 -1.34
CA GLU A 321 -11.47 20.80 -1.95
C GLU A 321 -12.88 20.24 -1.66
N PRO A 322 -13.38 19.24 -2.42
CA PRO A 322 -14.61 18.54 -2.06
C PRO A 322 -14.49 17.85 -0.70
N VAL A 323 -15.51 17.99 0.15
CA VAL A 323 -15.56 17.40 1.50
C VAL A 323 -16.91 16.68 1.72
N SER A 324 -16.95 15.70 2.62
CA SER A 324 -18.18 14.97 2.96
C SER A 324 -18.85 15.50 4.22
N GLU A 325 -20.17 15.66 4.21
CA GLU A 325 -20.98 15.92 5.41
C GLU A 325 -21.24 14.62 6.19
N LEU A 326 -20.93 14.65 7.49
CA LEU A 326 -21.05 13.55 8.47
C LEU A 326 -20.16 12.33 8.18
N GLU A 327 -19.78 11.60 9.25
CA GLU A 327 -19.09 10.31 9.10
C GLU A 327 -20.10 9.29 8.55
N PRO A 328 -19.96 8.79 7.31
CA PRO A 328 -20.76 7.64 6.89
C PRO A 328 -20.38 6.46 7.80
N PRO A 329 -21.34 5.62 8.22
CA PRO A 329 -21.01 4.39 8.94
C PRO A 329 -20.03 3.61 8.07
N GLN A 330 -18.85 3.29 8.64
CA GLN A 330 -17.72 2.68 7.95
C GLN A 330 -18.22 1.67 6.93
N GLN A 331 -17.83 1.80 5.66
CA GLN A 331 -17.99 0.71 4.69
C GLN A 331 -17.23 -0.48 5.26
N GLN A 332 -17.95 -1.37 5.96
CA GLN A 332 -17.43 -2.67 6.35
C GLN A 332 -17.43 -3.51 5.09
N GLN A 333 -16.37 -3.35 4.29
CA GLN A 333 -16.07 -4.28 3.22
C GLN A 333 -15.94 -5.65 3.88
N ILE A 334 -16.88 -6.54 3.54
CA ILE A 334 -16.76 -7.94 3.90
C ILE A 334 -15.74 -8.50 2.91
N GLU A 335 -14.59 -8.91 3.44
CA GLU A 335 -13.45 -9.39 2.65
C GLU A 335 -13.39 -10.92 2.61
N ALA A 336 -14.02 -11.59 3.58
CA ALA A 336 -14.15 -13.03 3.57
C ALA A 336 -15.48 -13.52 4.17
N ILE A 337 -15.82 -14.76 3.83
CA ILE A 337 -16.97 -15.50 4.35
C ILE A 337 -16.52 -16.90 4.76
N TYR A 338 -17.10 -17.40 5.83
CA TYR A 338 -17.00 -18.81 6.22
C TYR A 338 -18.40 -19.44 6.23
N PHE A 339 -18.50 -20.57 5.55
CA PHE A 339 -19.59 -21.54 5.65
C PHE A 339 -19.07 -22.79 6.36
N ASP A 340 -19.96 -23.67 6.85
CA ASP A 340 -19.62 -24.84 7.68
C ASP A 340 -18.54 -25.80 7.06
N ASP A 341 -18.22 -25.67 5.76
CA ASP A 341 -17.17 -26.43 5.06
C ASP A 341 -16.02 -25.59 4.43
N GLY A 342 -15.88 -24.29 4.67
CA GLY A 342 -14.69 -23.56 4.16
C GLY A 342 -14.68 -22.04 4.27
N ILE A 343 -13.48 -21.48 4.06
CA ILE A 343 -13.21 -20.04 4.02
C ILE A 343 -13.11 -19.60 2.54
N ARG A 344 -13.68 -18.44 2.22
CA ARG A 344 -13.54 -17.78 0.91
C ARG A 344 -13.27 -16.29 1.08
N PHE A 345 -12.34 -15.75 0.28
CA PHE A 345 -12.14 -14.30 0.11
C PHE A 345 -12.98 -13.74 -1.05
N PHE A 346 -13.40 -12.49 -0.92
CA PHE A 346 -14.08 -11.75 -1.98
C PHE A 346 -13.08 -11.02 -2.87
N PRO A 347 -13.15 -11.18 -4.20
CA PRO A 347 -12.31 -10.43 -5.12
C PRO A 347 -12.81 -8.98 -5.27
N GLU A 348 -11.87 -8.05 -5.44
CA GLU A 348 -12.14 -6.64 -5.74
C GLU A 348 -12.83 -6.52 -7.11
N SER A 349 -14.17 -6.46 -7.10
CA SER A 349 -15.02 -6.49 -8.30
C SER A 349 -16.18 -5.50 -8.18
N SER A 350 -16.66 -5.03 -9.33
CA SER A 350 -17.61 -3.92 -9.45
C SER A 350 -19.09 -4.28 -9.29
N GLN A 351 -19.41 -5.55 -9.02
CA GLN A 351 -20.79 -5.99 -8.78
C GLN A 351 -21.08 -6.07 -7.26
N THR A 352 -22.34 -5.79 -6.88
CA THR A 352 -22.80 -5.72 -5.48
C THR A 352 -24.00 -6.63 -5.28
N TYR A 353 -23.92 -7.52 -4.30
CA TYR A 353 -25.01 -8.45 -3.91
C TYR A 353 -25.35 -8.22 -2.44
N THR A 354 -26.49 -8.74 -1.99
CA THR A 354 -27.04 -8.34 -0.69
C THR A 354 -27.17 -9.53 0.26
N ILE A 355 -27.39 -9.25 1.56
CA ILE A 355 -27.60 -10.31 2.57
C ILE A 355 -28.81 -11.20 2.20
N LYS A 356 -29.81 -10.66 1.50
CA LYS A 356 -30.95 -11.44 1.00
C LYS A 356 -30.53 -12.45 -0.08
N ASP A 357 -29.47 -12.16 -0.82
CA ASP A 357 -28.95 -13.06 -1.84
C ASP A 357 -28.05 -14.14 -1.22
N LEU A 358 -27.27 -13.81 -0.18
CA LEU A 358 -26.57 -14.81 0.65
C LEU A 358 -27.52 -15.87 1.23
N LEU A 359 -28.71 -15.49 1.68
CA LEU A 359 -29.70 -16.43 2.24
C LEU A 359 -30.20 -17.46 1.23
N LYS A 360 -30.43 -17.04 -0.04
CA LYS A 360 -30.77 -17.95 -1.16
C LYS A 360 -29.63 -18.92 -1.51
N LEU A 361 -28.40 -18.53 -1.15
CA LEU A 361 -27.15 -19.20 -1.48
C LEU A 361 -26.56 -20.01 -0.29
N SER A 362 -27.30 -20.16 0.81
CA SER A 362 -26.87 -20.85 2.02
C SER A 362 -26.62 -22.35 1.84
N ASN A 363 -27.29 -23.00 0.87
CA ASN A 363 -27.18 -24.44 0.56
C ASN A 363 -27.19 -25.37 1.80
N GLY A 364 -28.05 -25.10 2.79
CA GLY A 364 -28.16 -25.89 4.01
C GLY A 364 -27.20 -25.51 5.14
N ALA A 365 -26.38 -24.47 4.98
CA ALA A 365 -25.54 -23.92 6.05
C ALA A 365 -26.41 -23.40 7.19
N LYS A 366 -26.09 -23.79 8.42
CA LYS A 366 -26.83 -23.32 9.62
C LYS A 366 -26.22 -22.05 10.18
N ASN A 367 -24.91 -21.88 10.03
CA ASN A 367 -24.19 -20.69 10.47
C ASN A 367 -23.33 -20.15 9.32
N ILE A 368 -23.38 -18.84 9.12
CA ILE A 368 -22.56 -18.10 8.16
C ILE A 368 -21.81 -17.02 8.94
N TYR A 369 -20.49 -16.92 8.73
CA TYR A 369 -19.67 -15.91 9.37
C TYR A 369 -19.06 -14.97 8.33
N LEU A 370 -19.35 -13.68 8.45
CA LEU A 370 -18.91 -12.63 7.53
C LEU A 370 -17.75 -11.85 8.17
N PHE A 371 -16.58 -11.88 7.54
CA PHE A 371 -15.35 -11.30 8.07
C PHE A 371 -14.99 -9.98 7.37
N SER A 372 -14.70 -8.96 8.18
CA SER A 372 -14.14 -7.67 7.74
C SER A 372 -12.86 -7.39 8.53
N PHE A 373 -11.80 -6.95 7.85
CA PHE A 373 -10.50 -6.68 8.47
C PHE A 373 -10.25 -5.18 8.59
N THR A 374 -9.65 -4.80 9.72
CA THR A 374 -9.03 -3.49 9.89
C THR A 374 -7.52 -3.71 9.90
N THR A 375 -6.90 -3.49 8.74
CA THR A 375 -5.45 -3.64 8.54
C THR A 375 -4.70 -2.47 9.18
N LYS A 376 -3.69 -2.80 9.98
CA LYS A 376 -2.75 -1.83 10.58
C LYS A 376 -1.36 -2.03 9.98
N LYS A 377 -0.66 -0.95 9.67
CA LYS A 377 0.79 -1.03 9.38
C LYS A 377 1.57 -1.17 10.69
N ARG A 378 2.69 -1.89 10.67
CA ARG A 378 3.62 -1.96 11.81
C ARG A 378 4.49 -0.71 11.84
N ILE A 379 4.73 -0.12 13.00
CA ILE A 379 5.61 1.06 13.13
C ILE A 379 7.01 0.59 13.54
N LYS A 380 8.04 1.08 12.85
CA LYS A 380 9.46 0.79 13.16
C LYS A 380 10.25 2.10 13.29
N GLU A 381 10.70 2.40 14.51
CA GLU A 381 11.69 3.46 14.76
C GLU A 381 13.11 2.88 14.66
N ILE A 382 13.98 3.55 13.90
CA ILE A 382 15.35 3.11 13.62
C ILE A 382 16.31 4.27 13.84
N LYS A 383 17.21 4.11 14.81
CA LYS A 383 18.26 5.09 15.14
C LYS A 383 19.54 4.61 14.50
N LEU A 384 20.00 5.33 13.48
CA LEU A 384 21.27 5.06 12.83
C LEU A 384 22.43 5.59 13.69
N PRO A 385 23.64 5.04 13.56
CA PRO A 385 24.85 5.62 14.15
C PRO A 385 25.07 7.06 13.69
N ASP A 386 25.88 7.82 14.43
CA ASP A 386 26.32 9.14 13.98
C ASP A 386 27.11 9.02 12.67
N ALA A 387 26.81 9.87 11.70
CA ALA A 387 27.46 9.91 10.40
C ALA A 387 27.82 11.35 10.02
N ILE A 388 28.92 11.56 9.29
CA ILE A 388 29.34 12.90 8.81
C ILE A 388 28.23 13.52 7.94
N ASP A 389 27.67 12.69 7.05
CA ASP A 389 26.48 12.98 6.26
C ASP A 389 25.30 12.06 6.70
N PRO A 390 24.36 12.59 7.52
CA PRO A 390 23.17 11.85 7.93
C PRO A 390 22.20 11.50 6.80
N TYR A 391 22.18 12.26 5.70
CA TYR A 391 21.35 11.96 4.53
C TYR A 391 21.88 10.74 3.81
N GLN A 392 23.19 10.71 3.55
CA GLN A 392 23.84 9.59 2.89
C GLN A 392 23.71 8.30 3.71
N ALA A 393 23.89 8.37 5.04
CA ALA A 393 23.66 7.22 5.93
C ALA A 393 22.22 6.67 5.87
N ILE A 394 21.19 7.53 5.78
CA ILE A 394 19.81 7.10 5.59
C ILE A 394 19.60 6.45 4.20
N ARG A 395 20.18 7.03 3.15
CA ARG A 395 20.11 6.46 1.78
C ARG A 395 20.79 5.10 1.71
N ASP A 396 21.93 4.93 2.35
CA ASP A 396 22.68 3.66 2.39
C ASP A 396 21.93 2.58 3.16
N TRP A 397 21.42 2.90 4.35
CA TRP A 397 20.59 1.97 5.10
C TRP A 397 19.35 1.52 4.29
N LYS A 398 18.69 2.43 3.55
CA LYS A 398 17.55 2.07 2.67
C LYS A 398 17.99 1.17 1.51
N ARG A 399 19.20 1.33 0.95
CA ARG A 399 19.75 0.45 -0.09
C ARG A 399 20.04 -0.95 0.46
N GLU A 400 20.77 -1.04 1.58
CA GLU A 400 21.11 -2.29 2.26
C GLU A 400 19.88 -3.12 2.66
N ASN A 401 18.77 -2.46 3.01
CA ASN A 401 17.52 -3.11 3.40
C ASN A 401 16.54 -3.34 2.23
N ASN A 402 16.93 -3.07 0.98
CA ASN A 402 16.07 -3.16 -0.22
C ASN A 402 14.79 -2.28 -0.15
N LEU A 403 14.85 -1.16 0.57
CA LEU A 403 13.75 -0.20 0.75
C LEU A 403 13.92 1.09 -0.09
N TYR A 404 14.90 1.13 -0.98
CA TYR A 404 15.22 2.31 -1.82
C TYR A 404 14.13 2.66 -2.85
N THR A 405 13.17 1.76 -3.10
CA THR A 405 12.02 1.96 -4.00
C THR A 405 10.78 2.53 -3.29
N PHE A 406 10.78 2.64 -1.96
CA PHE A 406 9.63 3.07 -1.16
C PHE A 406 9.97 4.30 -0.29
N PRO A 407 9.50 5.52 -0.62
CA PRO A 407 9.25 6.00 -1.99
C PRO A 407 10.55 6.01 -2.83
N PRO A 408 10.46 6.13 -4.17
CA PRO A 408 11.63 6.33 -5.03
C PRO A 408 12.35 7.61 -4.61
N LEU A 409 13.67 7.51 -4.39
CA LEU A 409 14.61 8.57 -3.99
C LEU A 409 14.14 10.01 -4.28
N VAL A 410 13.50 10.63 -3.28
CA VAL A 410 13.04 12.03 -3.34
C VAL A 410 14.21 12.97 -3.01
N GLN A 411 14.05 14.23 -3.42
CA GLN A 411 14.96 15.35 -3.16
C GLN A 411 15.18 15.56 -1.64
N GLU A 412 16.19 16.35 -1.28
CA GLU A 412 16.59 16.55 0.13
C GLU A 412 15.51 17.24 0.98
N ASP A 413 14.57 17.91 0.31
CA ASP A 413 13.42 18.63 0.86
C ASP A 413 12.37 17.70 1.54
N ASP A 414 12.41 16.39 1.27
CA ASP A 414 11.48 15.38 1.83
C ASP A 414 11.90 14.89 3.24
N TYR A 415 13.03 15.37 3.75
CA TYR A 415 13.56 15.02 5.07
C TYR A 415 13.23 16.13 6.08
N VAL A 416 12.85 15.73 7.29
CA VAL A 416 12.73 16.69 8.41
C VAL A 416 14.12 16.88 9.01
N GLU A 417 14.86 17.88 8.51
CA GLU A 417 16.09 18.36 9.15
C GLU A 417 15.75 19.24 10.36
N ARG A 418 16.49 19.05 11.45
CA ARG A 418 16.71 20.07 12.47
C ARG A 418 18.21 20.30 12.60
N SER A 419 18.65 21.53 12.41
CA SER A 419 20.04 21.93 12.59
C SER A 419 20.22 22.89 13.77
N GLU A 420 21.42 22.91 14.32
CA GLU A 420 21.83 23.75 15.45
C GLU A 420 23.28 24.19 15.23
N ASN A 421 23.51 25.51 15.27
CA ASN A 421 24.85 26.08 15.22
C ASN A 421 25.50 25.98 16.60
N ARG A 422 26.72 25.44 16.65
CA ARG A 422 27.55 25.39 17.86
C ARG A 422 28.90 26.03 17.59
N ASP A 423 29.58 26.43 18.67
CA ASP A 423 30.91 27.04 18.60
C ASP A 423 31.90 26.20 19.43
N ALA A 424 33.03 25.84 18.82
CA ALA A 424 34.18 25.20 19.48
C ALA A 424 35.31 26.21 19.73
N GLY A 425 35.00 27.50 19.72
CA GLY A 425 35.93 28.60 19.90
C GLY A 425 36.67 28.60 21.23
N PHE A 426 37.67 29.47 21.31
CA PHE A 426 38.55 29.63 22.45
C PHE A 426 39.02 31.07 22.58
N GLU A 427 39.62 31.38 23.73
CA GLU A 427 40.06 32.73 24.09
C GLU A 427 41.56 32.72 24.38
N ILE A 428 42.27 33.67 23.78
CA ILE A 428 43.67 33.98 24.05
C ILE A 428 43.66 35.20 24.98
N THR A 429 44.34 35.13 26.12
CA THR A 429 44.34 36.18 27.14
C THR A 429 45.63 37.00 27.19
N SER A 430 46.67 36.60 26.47
CA SER A 430 48.00 37.22 26.47
C SER A 430 48.72 37.01 25.13
N PRO A 431 49.44 38.00 24.58
CA PRO A 431 49.74 39.32 25.17
C PRO A 431 48.58 40.32 25.10
N ALA A 432 47.58 40.09 24.26
CA ALA A 432 46.29 40.79 24.29
C ALA A 432 45.12 39.81 24.23
N TYR A 433 43.96 40.22 24.74
CA TYR A 433 42.74 39.42 24.68
C TYR A 433 42.22 39.31 23.24
N LYS A 434 42.04 38.08 22.74
CA LYS A 434 41.40 37.79 21.46
C LYS A 434 40.54 36.53 21.55
N LYS A 435 39.28 36.63 21.12
CA LYS A 435 38.35 35.50 21.04
C LYS A 435 38.30 34.97 19.61
N ILE A 436 38.46 33.66 19.45
CA ILE A 436 38.42 32.96 18.18
C ILE A 436 37.18 32.07 18.18
N SER A 437 36.27 32.30 17.24
CA SER A 437 35.08 31.46 17.05
C SER A 437 35.39 30.38 16.01
N ILE A 438 34.98 29.15 16.31
CA ILE A 438 35.04 27.99 15.41
C ILE A 438 33.61 27.45 15.32
N PRO A 439 32.75 28.11 14.52
CA PRO A 439 31.36 27.70 14.42
C PRO A 439 31.24 26.49 13.51
N TYR A 440 30.40 25.52 13.91
CA TYR A 440 30.12 24.28 13.21
C TYR A 440 28.64 23.92 13.31
N LEU A 441 28.13 23.21 12.29
CA LEU A 441 26.72 22.86 12.17
C LEU A 441 26.49 21.41 12.59
N ILE A 442 25.65 21.19 13.60
CA ILE A 442 25.10 19.85 13.84
C ILE A 442 23.74 19.71 13.15
N LYS A 443 23.47 18.53 12.61
CA LYS A 443 22.25 18.15 11.90
C LYS A 443 21.65 16.91 12.54
N LEU A 444 20.32 16.93 12.71
CA LEU A 444 19.48 15.80 13.04
C LEU A 444 18.50 15.61 11.87
N VAL A 445 18.72 14.57 11.08
CA VAL A 445 17.90 14.27 9.90
C VAL A 445 16.94 13.14 10.23
N LYS A 446 15.67 13.35 9.93
CA LYS A 446 14.58 12.39 10.15
C LYS A 446 13.88 12.09 8.83
N HIS A 447 13.68 10.81 8.54
CA HIS A 447 12.95 10.38 7.35
C HIS A 447 11.82 9.43 7.74
N THR A 448 10.61 9.71 7.23
CA THR A 448 9.43 8.88 7.45
C THR A 448 8.95 8.35 6.11
N PHE A 449 8.75 7.04 5.98
CA PHE A 449 8.20 6.44 4.77
C PHE A 449 7.38 5.20 5.06
N GLU A 450 6.54 4.81 4.10
CA GLU A 450 5.67 3.65 4.23
C GLU A 450 5.93 2.60 3.14
N THR A 451 5.87 1.33 3.53
CA THR A 451 5.71 0.18 2.65
C THR A 451 4.24 -0.28 2.68
N THR A 452 3.94 -1.39 1.99
CA THR A 452 2.64 -2.06 2.07
C THR A 452 2.27 -2.46 3.51
N ASP A 453 3.26 -2.84 4.32
CA ASP A 453 3.08 -3.49 5.63
C ASP A 453 3.58 -2.69 6.84
N CYS A 454 4.50 -1.74 6.64
CA CYS A 454 5.19 -1.00 7.70
C CYS A 454 5.23 0.51 7.43
N CYS A 455 5.28 1.30 8.51
CA CYS A 455 5.70 2.70 8.52
C CYS A 455 7.07 2.77 9.21
N TYR A 456 8.07 3.30 8.52
CA TYR A 456 9.45 3.44 9.00
C TYR A 456 9.71 4.89 9.44
N TYR A 457 10.36 5.05 10.58
CA TYR A 457 10.83 6.33 11.11
C TYR A 457 12.33 6.22 11.39
N LEU A 458 13.14 6.79 10.49
CA LEU A 458 14.60 6.79 10.59
C LEU A 458 15.08 8.09 11.19
N VAL A 459 16.10 8.00 12.05
CA VAL A 459 16.76 9.13 12.69
C VAL A 459 18.26 8.95 12.58
N CYS A 460 18.96 9.94 12.04
CA CYS A 460 20.43 10.00 12.01
C CYS A 460 20.90 11.41 12.39
N LYS A 461 22.09 11.52 12.98
CA LYS A 461 22.70 12.81 13.37
C LYS A 461 24.21 12.81 13.09
N ASN A 462 24.85 13.97 13.12
CA ASN A 462 26.31 14.11 12.95
C ASN A 462 27.04 14.66 14.21
N ASP A 463 26.30 14.91 15.28
CA ASP A 463 26.69 15.62 16.52
C ASP A 463 28.05 15.18 17.12
N THR A 464 28.26 13.89 17.33
CA THR A 464 29.48 13.40 18.01
C THR A 464 30.72 13.53 17.12
N LEU A 465 30.58 13.28 15.82
CA LEU A 465 31.67 13.38 14.84
C LEU A 465 32.04 14.84 14.58
N GLN A 466 31.04 15.71 14.42
CA GLN A 466 31.27 17.16 14.27
C GLN A 466 31.98 17.74 15.50
N LEU A 467 31.56 17.36 16.71
CA LEU A 467 32.22 17.80 17.95
C LEU A 467 33.68 17.33 18.03
N GLN A 468 34.00 16.12 17.55
CA GLN A 468 35.37 15.60 17.52
C GLN A 468 36.24 16.36 16.50
N LEU A 469 35.75 16.56 15.28
CA LEU A 469 36.44 17.33 14.24
C LEU A 469 36.66 18.79 14.69
N ALA A 470 35.65 19.43 15.28
CA ALA A 470 35.73 20.79 15.77
C ALA A 470 36.79 20.94 16.88
N LYS A 471 36.89 19.97 17.80
CA LYS A 471 37.93 19.93 18.84
C LYS A 471 39.33 19.72 18.25
N GLN A 472 39.50 18.77 17.33
CA GLN A 472 40.80 18.53 16.69
C GLN A 472 41.29 19.78 15.93
N TYR A 473 40.40 20.43 15.17
CA TYR A 473 40.72 21.67 14.47
C TYR A 473 41.05 22.81 15.45
N ARG A 474 40.23 23.00 16.50
CA ARG A 474 40.50 23.97 17.58
C ARG A 474 41.87 23.79 18.19
N ASP A 475 42.22 22.56 18.57
CA ASP A 475 43.46 22.26 19.28
C ASP A 475 44.67 22.50 18.37
N ALA A 476 44.61 22.09 17.09
CA ALA A 476 45.66 22.39 16.10
C ALA A 476 45.81 23.91 15.83
N TYR A 477 44.70 24.64 15.72
CA TYR A 477 44.71 26.09 15.48
C TYR A 477 45.20 26.87 16.72
N ALA A 478 44.92 26.36 17.93
CA ALA A 478 45.46 26.91 19.18
C ALA A 478 46.97 26.65 19.34
N GLU A 479 47.50 25.50 18.91
CA GLU A 479 48.96 25.28 18.84
C GLU A 479 49.63 26.22 17.83
N TRP A 480 49.02 26.47 16.67
CA TRP A 480 49.53 27.45 15.71
C TRP A 480 49.68 28.85 16.35
N PHE A 481 48.68 29.34 17.09
CA PHE A 481 48.82 30.61 17.82
C PHE A 481 49.95 30.63 18.88
N LYS A 482 50.23 29.49 19.51
CA LYS A 482 51.35 29.40 20.46
C LYS A 482 52.68 29.51 19.74
N GLN A 483 52.80 28.95 18.53
CA GLN A 483 54.02 28.95 17.73
C GLN A 483 54.34 30.31 17.09
N CYS A 484 53.32 31.13 16.77
CA CYS A 484 53.49 32.39 16.05
C CYS A 484 54.61 33.29 16.60
N TYR A 485 55.53 33.65 15.71
CA TYR A 485 56.64 34.57 16.00
C TYR A 485 56.18 35.95 16.48
N ILE A 486 55.15 36.52 15.85
CA ILE A 486 54.46 37.74 16.30
C ILE A 486 53.09 37.37 16.84
N LYS A 487 52.74 37.90 18.01
CA LYS A 487 51.44 37.73 18.66
C LYS A 487 50.73 39.07 18.76
N ALA A 488 49.43 39.09 18.48
CA ALA A 488 48.66 40.33 18.46
C ALA A 488 48.71 41.05 19.82
N GLY A 489 48.98 42.35 19.81
CA GLY A 489 49.15 43.19 21.00
C GLY A 489 50.49 43.01 21.74
N GLY A 490 51.37 42.11 21.30
CA GLY A 490 52.74 42.04 21.80
C GLY A 490 53.57 43.22 21.31
N SER A 491 54.42 43.77 22.19
CA SER A 491 55.47 44.72 21.78
C SER A 491 56.76 43.96 21.50
N TYR A 492 57.39 44.26 20.37
CA TYR A 492 58.66 43.67 19.95
C TYR A 492 59.65 44.75 19.56
N SER A 493 60.90 44.62 19.99
CA SER A 493 61.99 45.38 19.38
C SER A 493 62.18 44.96 17.93
N ALA A 494 62.67 45.89 17.10
CA ALA A 494 62.95 45.59 15.70
C ALA A 494 63.96 44.41 15.60
N GLY A 495 64.93 44.32 16.51
CA GLY A 495 65.90 43.23 16.60
C GLY A 495 65.24 41.87 16.82
N GLU A 496 64.29 41.75 17.76
CA GLU A 496 63.56 40.48 17.99
C GLU A 496 62.74 40.03 16.78
N ILE A 497 62.16 40.97 16.02
CA ILE A 497 61.44 40.65 14.77
C ILE A 497 62.41 40.07 13.75
N ARG A 498 63.56 40.73 13.55
CA ARG A 498 64.62 40.27 12.64
C ARG A 498 65.19 38.92 13.07
N ASP A 499 65.36 38.68 14.36
CA ASP A 499 65.96 37.42 14.84
C ASP A 499 64.99 36.23 14.72
N LYS A 500 63.69 36.50 14.64
CA LYS A 500 62.64 35.50 14.34
C LYS A 500 62.49 35.21 12.85
N PHE A 501 62.49 36.22 11.98
CA PHE A 501 62.29 36.05 10.53
C PHE A 501 63.59 36.02 9.69
N GLY A 502 64.74 36.32 10.29
CA GLY A 502 66.04 36.35 9.63
C GLY A 502 66.30 37.58 8.75
N ARG A 503 67.45 37.57 8.07
CA ARG A 503 67.92 38.65 7.17
C ARG A 503 67.57 38.38 5.70
N SER A 504 66.35 37.90 5.43
CA SER A 504 65.87 37.68 4.07
C SER A 504 64.36 37.89 3.96
N SER A 505 63.95 38.61 2.92
CA SER A 505 62.53 38.78 2.58
C SER A 505 61.86 37.43 2.33
N ARG A 506 60.69 37.21 2.94
CA ARG A 506 59.94 35.96 2.84
C ARG A 506 58.45 36.18 3.05
N ASP A 507 57.66 35.20 2.66
CA ASP A 507 56.25 35.16 2.94
C ASP A 507 55.99 34.71 4.37
N ILE A 508 54.98 35.32 4.98
CA ILE A 508 54.48 35.08 6.32
C ILE A 508 52.95 35.05 6.25
N TYR A 509 52.30 34.39 7.19
CA TYR A 509 50.85 34.19 7.17
C TYR A 509 50.22 34.81 8.40
N ASN A 510 49.09 35.51 8.22
CA ASN A 510 48.27 35.96 9.34
C ASN A 510 47.32 34.84 9.82
N GLU A 511 46.59 35.08 10.91
CA GLU A 511 45.61 34.13 11.46
C GLU A 511 44.47 33.77 10.50
N GLU A 512 44.13 34.64 9.54
CA GLU A 512 43.13 34.37 8.50
C GLU A 512 43.67 33.45 7.39
N GLY A 513 44.95 33.08 7.44
CA GLY A 513 45.66 32.33 6.40
C GLY A 513 46.02 33.17 5.17
N LYS A 514 45.88 34.50 5.26
CA LYS A 514 46.27 35.43 4.20
C LYS A 514 47.79 35.55 4.14
N GLU A 515 48.33 35.31 2.95
CA GLU A 515 49.73 35.55 2.64
C GLU A 515 50.06 37.05 2.76
N CYS A 516 51.13 37.32 3.50
CA CYS A 516 51.63 38.63 3.89
C CYS A 516 53.16 38.61 3.69
N ARG A 517 53.81 39.78 3.58
CA ARG A 517 55.25 39.86 3.29
C ARG A 517 56.06 40.34 4.50
N TYR A 518 57.08 39.59 4.89
CA TYR A 518 58.23 40.14 5.60
C TYR A 518 59.23 40.63 4.55
N TYR A 519 59.54 41.92 4.57
CA TYR A 519 60.43 42.55 3.61
C TYR A 519 61.67 43.07 4.32
N TYR A 520 62.84 42.66 3.85
CA TYR A 520 64.16 43.02 4.40
C TYR A 520 64.98 43.73 3.32
N VAL A 521 65.55 44.88 3.67
CA VAL A 521 66.39 45.71 2.80
C VAL A 521 67.76 45.88 3.46
N THR A 522 68.82 45.49 2.73
CA THR A 522 70.19 45.69 3.18
C THR A 522 70.65 47.11 2.84
N ASN A 523 71.20 47.84 3.80
CA ASN A 523 71.68 49.21 3.63
C ASN A 523 73.14 49.35 4.09
N THR A 524 73.79 50.44 3.70
CA THR A 524 75.21 50.72 4.04
C THR A 524 75.48 50.91 5.54
N PHE A 525 74.45 51.28 6.34
CA PHE A 525 74.62 51.64 7.76
C PHE A 525 73.68 50.87 8.69
N ILE A 526 72.38 50.82 8.38
CA ILE A 526 71.34 50.17 9.17
C ILE A 526 70.35 49.52 8.20
N ASP A 527 70.30 48.18 8.20
CA ASP A 527 69.32 47.41 7.42
C ASP A 527 67.88 47.75 7.87
N ASP A 528 66.94 47.79 6.93
CA ASP A 528 65.52 48.06 7.21
C ASP A 528 64.67 46.78 7.08
N TRP A 529 63.60 46.67 7.86
CA TRP A 529 62.61 45.61 7.66
C TRP A 529 61.17 46.04 7.95
N PHE A 530 60.26 45.34 7.29
CA PHE A 530 58.83 45.61 7.31
C PHE A 530 58.06 44.31 7.53
N VAL A 531 57.06 44.33 8.40
CA VAL A 531 56.09 43.24 8.58
C VAL A 531 54.78 43.68 7.96
N ASN A 532 54.37 43.03 6.87
CA ASN A 532 53.14 43.34 6.13
C ASN A 532 53.02 44.84 5.74
N GLY A 533 54.12 45.43 5.28
CA GLY A 533 54.22 46.85 4.92
C GLY A 533 54.43 47.82 6.10
N SER A 534 54.32 47.37 7.35
CA SER A 534 54.63 48.20 8.53
C SER A 534 56.13 48.21 8.82
N TYR A 535 56.76 49.40 8.73
CA TYR A 535 58.17 49.59 9.05
C TYR A 535 58.47 49.28 10.51
N CYS A 536 59.49 48.47 10.77
CA CYS A 536 59.87 48.01 12.09
C CYS A 536 61.09 48.79 12.61
N SER A 537 60.94 49.59 13.66
CA SER A 537 62.03 50.42 14.18
C SER A 537 62.04 50.49 15.71
N GLY A 538 63.20 50.82 16.29
CA GLY A 538 63.37 50.99 17.73
C GLY A 538 63.01 49.76 18.56
N SER A 539 62.55 50.00 19.80
CA SER A 539 62.30 48.99 20.82
C SER A 539 60.85 48.52 20.94
N ASN A 540 59.88 49.22 20.34
CA ASN A 540 58.45 48.93 20.51
C ASN A 540 57.69 48.95 19.18
N ASN A 541 57.43 47.77 18.63
CA ASN A 541 56.61 47.54 17.45
C ASN A 541 55.46 46.60 17.83
N THR A 542 54.23 47.04 17.62
CA THR A 542 53.01 46.30 17.99
C THR A 542 52.17 45.98 16.77
N PHE A 543 51.52 44.82 16.77
CA PHE A 543 50.73 44.32 15.63
C PHE A 543 49.34 43.88 16.09
N ASN A 544 48.32 44.10 15.26
CA ASN A 544 46.93 43.69 15.55
C ASN A 544 46.64 42.22 15.17
N ASN A 545 47.56 41.63 14.40
CA ASN A 545 47.48 40.29 13.85
C ASN A 545 48.60 39.42 14.42
N PHE A 546 48.40 38.10 14.36
CA PHE A 546 49.46 37.13 14.59
C PHE A 546 50.20 36.90 13.27
N TYR A 547 51.51 36.64 13.32
CA TYR A 547 52.27 36.27 12.13
C TYR A 547 53.22 35.11 12.40
N ASP A 548 53.23 34.16 11.47
CA ASP A 548 54.13 33.01 11.44
C ASP A 548 54.68 32.78 10.02
N THR A 549 55.74 31.97 9.90
CA THR A 549 56.26 31.55 8.58
C THR A 549 55.47 30.40 7.95
N THR A 550 54.55 29.78 8.70
CA THR A 550 53.66 28.72 8.20
C THR A 550 52.19 29.17 8.26
N PRO A 551 51.34 28.76 7.30
CA PRO A 551 49.92 29.10 7.34
C PRO A 551 49.23 28.35 8.49
N PRO A 552 48.15 28.91 9.07
CA PRO A 552 47.32 28.21 10.02
C PRO A 552 46.69 26.94 9.41
N PRO A 553 46.31 25.94 10.22
CA PRO A 553 45.66 24.75 9.71
C PRO A 553 44.37 25.12 8.99
N LYS A 554 44.09 24.45 7.86
CA LYS A 554 42.88 24.67 7.08
C LYS A 554 41.65 24.09 7.80
N LYS A 555 40.54 24.83 7.82
CA LYS A 555 39.27 24.34 8.36
C LYS A 555 38.79 23.13 7.53
N PRO A 556 38.49 21.97 8.17
CA PRO A 556 37.81 20.84 7.53
C PRO A 556 36.52 21.27 6.81
N GLN A 557 36.26 20.71 5.62
CA GLN A 557 35.09 21.07 4.82
C GLN A 557 33.78 20.68 5.51
N GLU A 558 33.83 19.61 6.30
CA GLU A 558 32.76 19.07 7.13
C GLU A 558 32.28 20.05 8.21
N LEU A 559 33.16 20.96 8.64
CA LEU A 559 32.84 22.00 9.64
C LEU A 559 32.34 23.31 8.99
N ASN A 560 32.23 23.38 7.67
CA ASN A 560 31.70 24.57 7.00
C ASN A 560 30.20 24.71 7.25
N ILE A 561 29.78 25.94 7.51
CA ILE A 561 28.37 26.31 7.62
C ILE A 561 27.98 26.86 6.24
N ASN A 562 27.42 25.99 5.41
CA ASN A 562 26.73 26.35 4.17
C ASN A 562 25.24 26.50 4.45
#